data_AF-A0A914Y1I5-F1
#
_entry.id   AF-A0A914Y1I5-F1
#
_cell.length_a   1.000
_cell.length_b   1.000
_cell.length_c   1.000
_cell.angle_alpha   90.00
_cell.angle_beta   90.00
_cell.angle_gamma   90.00
#
_symmetry.space_group_name_H-M   'P 1'
#
loop_
_entity.id
_entity.type
_entity.pdbx_description
1 polymer ?
#
loop_
_entity_poly.entity_id
_entity_poly.type
_entity_poly.pdbx_seq_one_letter_code
_entity_poly.pdbx_strand_id
1 'polypeptide(L)'
;MVVERSAFYHLRKQVAIWIYPALAGTVIFLDWNNTRLWKSGKKINVLDEILGSEQAAYLPKPQQKVLIMGTFTFSYLAKKIFLNDPAHYIFVPALIWFSYCWNEAGIYKRSMMKGHSKMYADRLKSIPSNHHDPWKW
;
A
#
# COMPACT_ATOMS: atom_id res chain seq x y z
N MET A 1 30.76 19.25 11.92
CA MET A 1 29.36 19.37 11.46
C MET A 1 28.48 18.62 12.42
N VAL A 2 27.72 19.35 13.25
CA VAL A 2 26.76 18.77 14.18
C VAL A 2 25.58 18.28 13.35
N VAL A 3 25.49 16.97 13.13
CA VAL A 3 24.30 16.34 12.54
C VAL A 3 23.23 16.40 13.63
N GLU A 4 22.42 17.45 13.63
CA GLU A 4 21.20 17.47 14.43
C GLU A 4 20.36 16.26 14.02
N ARG A 5 20.29 15.27 14.91
CA ARG A 5 19.41 14.11 14.77
C ARG A 5 17.98 14.59 14.93
N SER A 6 17.42 15.15 13.86
CA SER A 6 16.06 15.65 13.83
C SER A 6 15.08 14.56 14.30
N ALA A 7 14.18 14.91 15.23
CA ALA A 7 13.15 13.99 15.72
C ALA A 7 12.35 13.35 14.57
N PHE A 8 12.21 14.06 13.46
CA PHE A 8 11.55 13.57 12.24
C PHE A 8 12.27 12.38 11.59
N TYR A 9 13.61 12.33 11.68
CA TYR A 9 14.41 11.19 11.20
C TYR A 9 14.13 9.94 12.03
N HIS A 10 14.07 10.06 13.36
CA HIS A 10 13.75 8.95 14.25
C HIS A 10 12.32 8.46 14.07
N LEU A 11 11.36 9.38 13.88
CA LEU A 11 9.97 9.05 13.62
C LEU A 11 9.80 8.25 12.32
N ARG A 12 10.38 8.70 11.20
CA ARG A 12 10.30 7.96 9.92
C ARG A 12 10.90 6.55 10.01
N LYS A 13 12.02 6.42 10.72
CA LYS A 13 12.68 5.12 10.92
C LYS A 13 11.81 4.18 11.77
N GLN A 14 11.16 4.69 12.80
CA GLN A 14 10.25 3.90 13.63
C GLN A 14 8.97 3.53 12.88
N VAL A 15 8.37 4.45 12.14
CA VAL A 15 7.16 4.17 11.34
C VAL A 15 7.39 3.04 10.34
N ALA A 16 8.55 3.00 9.67
CA ALA A 16 8.88 1.93 8.73
C ALA A 16 8.95 0.53 9.39
N ILE A 17 9.37 0.45 10.66
CA ILE A 17 9.43 -0.81 11.41
C ILE A 17 8.03 -1.26 11.82
N TRP A 18 7.16 -0.32 12.19
CA TRP A 18 5.83 -0.61 12.72
C TRP A 18 4.74 -0.78 11.66
N ILE A 19 4.99 -0.39 10.41
CA ILE A 19 3.97 -0.44 9.35
C ILE A 19 3.53 -1.89 9.03
N TYR A 20 4.47 -2.82 8.98
CA TYR A 20 4.18 -4.22 8.68
C TYR A 20 3.43 -4.94 9.81
N PRO A 21 3.85 -4.83 11.09
CA PRO A 21 3.07 -5.34 12.21
C PRO A 21 1.66 -4.74 12.30
N ALA A 22 1.52 -3.45 12.03
CA ALA A 22 0.21 -2.80 12.04
C ALA A 22 -0.70 -3.37 10.94
N LEU A 23 -0.20 -3.50 9.70
CA LEU A 23 -0.96 -4.11 8.61
C LEU A 23 -1.33 -5.57 8.92
N ALA A 24 -0.36 -6.37 9.40
CA ALA A 24 -0.63 -7.75 9.81
C ALA A 24 -1.71 -7.82 10.91
N GLY A 25 -1.62 -6.95 11.92
CA GLY A 25 -2.62 -6.84 12.99
C GLY A 25 -4.01 -6.48 12.46
N THR A 26 -4.11 -5.55 11.50
CA THR A 26 -5.40 -5.20 10.88
C THR A 26 -6.01 -6.36 10.11
N VAL A 27 -5.20 -7.14 9.37
CA VAL A 27 -5.68 -8.32 8.63
C VAL A 27 -6.16 -9.41 9.61
N ILE A 28 -5.38 -9.70 10.65
CA ILE A 28 -5.76 -10.66 11.69
C ILE A 28 -7.05 -10.22 12.40
N PHE A 29 -7.19 -8.93 12.70
CA PHE A 29 -8.39 -8.41 13.35
C PHE A 29 -9.62 -8.49 12.45
N LEU A 30 -9.48 -8.18 11.15
CA LEU A 30 -10.55 -8.32 10.16
C LEU A 30 -10.99 -9.79 10.03
N ASP A 31 -10.04 -10.70 9.96
CA ASP A 31 -10.28 -12.14 9.88
C ASP A 31 -11.00 -12.67 11.14
N TRP A 32 -10.54 -12.24 12.32
CA TRP A 32 -11.18 -12.57 13.59
C TRP A 32 -12.60 -12.02 13.69
N ASN A 33 -12.83 -10.77 13.27
CA ASN A 33 -14.16 -10.17 13.28
C ASN A 33 -15.12 -10.89 12.32
N ASN A 34 -14.65 -11.27 11.14
CA ASN A 34 -15.44 -12.08 10.20
C ASN A 34 -15.79 -13.45 10.79
N THR A 35 -14.82 -14.12 11.42
CA THR A 35 -15.03 -15.41 12.10
C THR A 35 -16.05 -15.28 13.24
N ARG A 36 -15.98 -14.19 14.03
CA ARG A 36 -16.95 -13.91 15.10
C ARG A 36 -18.37 -13.72 14.53
N LEU A 37 -18.50 -13.00 13.43
CA LEU A 37 -19.78 -12.79 12.76
C LEU A 37 -20.37 -14.09 12.21
N TRP A 38 -19.55 -14.98 11.65
CA TRP A 38 -19.98 -16.32 11.23
C TRP A 38 -20.48 -17.17 12.39
N LYS A 39 -19.73 -17.22 13.50
CA LYS A 39 -20.16 -17.96 14.70
C LYS A 39 -21.44 -17.41 15.33
N SER A 40 -21.71 -16.11 15.16
CA SER A 40 -22.94 -15.48 15.64
C SER A 40 -24.17 -15.76 14.74
N GLY A 41 -24.00 -16.46 13.61
CA GLY A 41 -25.08 -16.74 12.65
C GLY A 41 -25.58 -15.50 11.90
N LYS A 42 -24.91 -14.35 12.04
CA LYS A 42 -25.29 -13.08 11.39
C LYS A 42 -24.80 -12.95 9.95
N LYS A 43 -23.88 -13.81 9.52
CA LYS A 43 -23.37 -13.88 8.14
C LYS A 43 -23.52 -15.31 7.62
N ILE A 44 -24.12 -15.45 6.45
CA ILE A 44 -24.24 -16.71 5.70
C ILE A 44 -22.89 -16.94 4.99
N ASN A 45 -22.41 -18.18 4.94
CA ASN A 45 -21.19 -18.48 4.19
C ASN A 45 -21.42 -18.23 2.70
N VAL A 46 -20.44 -17.66 2.01
CA VAL A 46 -20.50 -17.52 0.55
C VAL A 46 -20.64 -18.89 -0.13
N LEU A 47 -20.07 -19.95 0.45
CA LEU A 47 -20.29 -21.32 -0.01
C LEU A 47 -21.71 -21.83 0.24
N ASP A 48 -22.34 -21.50 1.37
CA ASP A 48 -23.75 -21.87 1.63
C ASP A 48 -24.71 -21.04 0.75
N GLU A 49 -24.32 -19.83 0.38
CA GLU A 49 -25.02 -18.99 -0.59
C GLU A 49 -24.91 -19.55 -2.02
N ILE A 50 -23.74 -20.10 -2.39
CA ILE A 50 -23.52 -20.76 -3.67
C ILE A 50 -24.19 -22.14 -3.72
N LEU A 51 -24.02 -22.99 -2.70
CA LEU A 51 -24.62 -24.33 -2.62
C LEU A 51 -26.13 -24.29 -2.36
N GLY A 52 -26.63 -23.30 -1.62
CA GLY A 52 -28.05 -23.08 -1.38
C GLY A 52 -28.82 -22.69 -2.65
N SER A 53 -28.14 -22.18 -3.68
CA SER A 53 -28.75 -21.89 -4.98
C SER A 53 -29.17 -23.15 -5.75
N GLU A 54 -28.53 -24.30 -5.52
CA GLU A 54 -28.91 -25.58 -6.14
C GLU A 54 -30.12 -26.24 -5.47
N GLN A 55 -30.24 -26.17 -4.14
CA GLN A 55 -31.37 -26.74 -3.41
C GLN A 55 -32.64 -25.85 -3.45
N ALA A 56 -32.50 -24.56 -3.78
CA ALA A 56 -33.62 -23.61 -3.86
C ALA A 56 -34.53 -23.80 -5.11
N ALA A 57 -34.27 -24.80 -5.95
CA ALA A 57 -35.09 -25.14 -7.11
C ALA A 57 -36.37 -25.94 -6.76
N TYR A 58 -36.48 -26.50 -5.55
CA TYR A 58 -37.57 -27.42 -5.18
C TYR A 58 -38.55 -26.91 -4.10
N LEU A 59 -38.41 -25.69 -3.60
CA LEU A 59 -39.33 -25.12 -2.59
C LEU A 59 -39.99 -23.81 -3.06
N PRO A 60 -41.31 -23.61 -2.84
CA PRO A 60 -41.98 -22.36 -3.17
C PRO A 60 -41.49 -21.23 -2.25
N LYS A 61 -40.88 -20.20 -2.85
CA LYS A 61 -40.25 -19.08 -2.14
C LYS A 61 -41.30 -18.11 -1.56
N PRO A 62 -41.24 -17.74 -0.26
CA PRO A 62 -41.76 -16.44 0.16
C PRO A 62 -40.86 -15.34 -0.45
N GLN A 63 -41.50 -14.25 -0.89
CA GLN A 63 -40.91 -13.09 -1.60
C GLN A 63 -39.52 -12.70 -1.10
N GLN A 64 -38.50 -13.27 -1.71
CA GLN A 64 -37.09 -13.01 -1.43
C GLN A 64 -36.66 -11.86 -2.34
N LYS A 65 -36.41 -10.68 -1.76
CA LYS A 65 -35.79 -9.57 -2.50
C LYS A 65 -34.47 -10.07 -3.06
N VAL A 66 -34.43 -10.28 -4.37
CA VAL A 66 -33.24 -10.68 -5.12
C VAL A 66 -32.22 -9.55 -5.00
N LEU A 67 -31.28 -9.67 -4.06
CA LEU A 67 -30.04 -8.91 -4.12
C LEU A 67 -29.24 -9.53 -5.26
N ILE A 68 -29.32 -8.92 -6.44
CA ILE A 68 -28.45 -9.22 -7.57
C ILE A 68 -27.03 -8.97 -7.08
N MET A 69 -26.31 -10.05 -6.75
CA MET A 69 -24.93 -9.95 -6.29
C MET A 69 -24.12 -9.53 -7.51
N GLY A 70 -23.83 -8.22 -7.57
CA GLY A 70 -23.15 -7.60 -8.69
C GLY A 70 -21.83 -8.32 -8.95
N THR A 71 -21.64 -8.78 -10.18
CA THR A 71 -20.39 -9.38 -10.64
C THR A 71 -19.24 -8.42 -10.30
N PHE A 72 -18.16 -8.97 -9.73
CA PHE A 72 -16.94 -8.24 -9.39
C PHE A 72 -16.27 -7.71 -10.68
N THR A 73 -16.85 -6.67 -11.26
CA THR A 73 -16.36 -6.02 -12.46
C THR A 73 -15.33 -4.99 -12.02
N PHE A 74 -14.15 -5.01 -12.64
CA PHE A 74 -13.10 -4.00 -12.41
C PHE A 74 -13.63 -2.57 -12.51
N SER A 75 -14.66 -2.34 -13.33
CA SER A 75 -15.39 -1.07 -13.43
C SER A 75 -16.05 -0.66 -12.11
N TYR A 76 -16.77 -1.57 -11.43
CA TYR A 76 -17.40 -1.29 -10.13
C TYR A 76 -16.35 -1.05 -9.03
N LEU A 77 -15.27 -1.83 -9.04
CA LEU A 77 -14.16 -1.67 -8.11
C LEU A 77 -13.46 -0.32 -8.31
N ALA A 78 -13.14 0.06 -9.55
CA ALA A 78 -12.57 1.37 -9.86
C ALA A 78 -13.52 2.51 -9.45
N LYS A 79 -14.81 2.39 -9.78
CA LYS A 79 -15.80 3.41 -9.40
C LYS A 79 -15.93 3.53 -7.87
N LYS A 80 -15.86 2.42 -7.14
CA LYS A 80 -15.94 2.41 -5.69
C LYS A 80 -14.72 3.05 -5.04
N ILE A 81 -13.53 2.72 -5.54
CA ILE A 81 -12.25 3.30 -5.09
C ILE A 81 -12.20 4.80 -5.39
N PHE A 82 -12.54 5.24 -6.61
CA PHE A 82 -12.35 6.64 -6.98
C PHE A 82 -13.50 7.59 -6.58
N LEU A 83 -14.75 7.11 -6.44
CA LEU A 83 -15.91 7.99 -6.20
C LEU A 83 -16.60 7.85 -4.84
N ASN A 84 -16.59 6.67 -4.22
CA ASN A 84 -17.52 6.42 -3.10
C ASN A 84 -16.92 6.56 -1.71
N ASP A 85 -15.61 6.72 -1.59
CA ASP A 85 -14.96 6.51 -0.30
C ASP A 85 -13.93 7.63 -0.03
N PRO A 86 -14.18 8.53 0.93
CA PRO A 86 -13.42 9.77 1.10
C PRO A 86 -11.96 9.54 1.53
N ALA A 87 -11.64 8.35 2.04
CA ALA A 87 -10.28 7.96 2.45
C ALA A 87 -9.24 8.07 1.31
N HIS A 88 -9.69 7.96 0.07
CA HIS A 88 -8.84 7.92 -1.13
C HIS A 88 -8.20 9.28 -1.40
N TYR A 89 -8.91 10.37 -1.11
CA TYR A 89 -8.39 11.73 -1.22
C TYR A 89 -7.27 12.03 -0.23
N ILE A 90 -7.16 11.26 0.86
CA ILE A 90 -6.08 11.38 1.84
C ILE A 90 -4.95 10.40 1.50
N PHE A 91 -5.30 9.19 1.09
CA PHE A 91 -4.32 8.13 0.83
C PHE A 91 -3.49 8.38 -0.43
N VAL A 92 -4.10 8.89 -1.51
CA VAL A 92 -3.41 9.20 -2.77
C VAL A 92 -2.29 10.24 -2.59
N PRO A 93 -2.53 11.44 -2.01
CA PRO A 93 -1.46 12.40 -1.80
C PRO A 93 -0.41 11.90 -0.79
N ALA A 94 -0.82 11.11 0.22
CA ALA A 94 0.13 10.49 1.15
C ALA A 94 1.09 9.52 0.44
N LEU A 95 0.61 8.71 -0.50
CA LEU A 95 1.44 7.82 -1.32
C LEU A 95 2.36 8.59 -2.26
N ILE A 96 1.86 9.65 -2.91
CA ILE A 96 2.69 10.50 -3.79
C ILE A 96 3.82 11.13 -2.97
N TRP A 97 3.49 11.72 -1.82
CA TRP A 97 4.46 12.30 -0.91
C TRP A 97 5.49 11.27 -0.45
N PHE A 98 5.04 10.09 -0.02
CA PHE A 98 5.91 9.00 0.43
C PHE A 98 6.85 8.53 -0.68
N SER A 99 6.34 8.38 -1.91
CA SER A 99 7.13 8.00 -3.09
C SER A 99 8.23 9.02 -3.40
N TYR A 100 7.88 10.32 -3.42
CA TYR A 100 8.85 11.39 -3.61
C TYR A 100 9.96 11.33 -2.55
N CYS A 101 9.55 11.25 -1.31
CA CYS A 101 10.41 11.08 -0.14
C CYS A 101 11.34 9.87 -0.23
N TRP A 102 10.85 8.73 -0.72
CA TRP A 102 11.61 7.50 -0.89
C TRP A 102 12.65 7.63 -2.00
N ASN A 103 12.27 8.27 -3.12
CA ASN A 103 13.16 8.51 -4.24
C ASN A 103 14.32 9.44 -3.86
N GLU A 104 14.03 10.55 -3.16
CA GLU A 104 15.05 11.49 -2.67
C GLU A 104 16.03 10.81 -1.69
N ALA A 105 15.54 9.97 -0.78
CA ALA A 105 16.40 9.19 0.11
C ALA A 105 17.33 8.23 -0.67
N GLY A 106 16.82 7.61 -1.74
CA GLY A 106 17.61 6.76 -2.63
C GLY A 106 18.65 7.55 -3.44
N ILE A 107 18.30 8.73 -3.94
CA ILE A 107 19.23 9.63 -4.66
C ILE A 107 20.33 10.11 -3.71
N TYR A 108 19.97 10.51 -2.49
CA TYR A 108 20.92 10.93 -1.46
C TYR A 108 21.92 9.82 -1.10
N LYS A 109 21.46 8.58 -0.92
CA LYS A 109 22.37 7.46 -0.66
C LYS A 109 23.32 7.21 -1.83
N ARG A 110 22.82 7.29 -3.07
CA ARG A 110 23.66 7.15 -4.28
C ARG A 110 24.64 8.31 -4.41
N SER A 111 24.28 9.52 -3.98
CA SER A 111 25.17 10.68 -4.09
C SER A 111 26.40 10.57 -3.20
N MET A 112 26.32 9.83 -2.09
CA MET A 112 27.49 9.50 -1.26
C MET A 112 28.47 8.53 -1.94
N MET A 113 28.05 7.83 -2.99
CA MET A 113 28.90 6.88 -3.72
C MET A 113 29.57 7.51 -4.95
N LYS A 114 29.32 8.81 -5.18
CA LYS A 114 29.93 9.58 -6.28
C LYS A 114 31.44 9.57 -6.14
N GLY A 115 32.16 9.39 -7.25
CA GLY A 115 33.62 9.48 -7.28
C GLY A 115 34.38 8.24 -6.76
N HIS A 116 33.70 7.24 -6.21
CA HIS A 116 34.35 6.08 -5.60
C HIS A 116 34.46 4.84 -6.52
N SER A 117 33.94 4.90 -7.76
CA SER A 117 34.02 3.78 -8.70
C SER A 117 35.40 3.69 -9.36
N LYS A 118 36.03 2.50 -9.28
CA LYS A 118 37.31 2.21 -9.97
C LYS A 118 37.17 2.24 -11.50
N MET A 119 36.00 1.90 -12.03
CA MET A 119 35.73 1.89 -13.48
C MET A 119 35.76 3.29 -14.11
N TYR A 120 35.47 4.34 -13.33
CA TYR A 120 35.41 5.72 -13.81
C TYR A 120 36.52 6.60 -13.24
N ALA A 121 37.56 6.02 -12.65
CA ALA A 121 38.66 6.74 -12.03
C ALA A 121 39.35 7.70 -13.00
N ASP A 122 39.51 7.31 -14.27
CA ASP A 122 40.18 8.15 -15.26
C ASP A 122 39.30 9.31 -15.74
N ARG A 123 37.98 9.10 -15.88
CA ARG A 123 37.03 10.18 -16.18
C ARG A 123 36.99 11.22 -15.05
N LEU A 124 37.07 10.78 -13.79
CA LEU A 124 37.09 11.70 -12.64
C LEU A 124 38.33 12.61 -12.63
N LYS A 125 39.49 12.13 -13.11
CA LYS A 125 40.71 12.94 -13.22
C LYS A 125 40.60 14.04 -14.29
N SER A 126 39.77 13.82 -15.33
CA SER A 126 39.53 14.82 -16.38
C SER A 126 38.56 15.93 -15.99
N ILE A 127 37.87 15.81 -14.85
CA ILE A 127 36.92 16.83 -14.41
C ILE A 127 37.70 18.00 -13.79
N PRO A 128 37.44 19.26 -14.21
CA PRO A 128 38.10 20.42 -13.63
C PRO A 128 37.77 20.55 -12.13
N SER A 129 38.79 20.82 -11.31
CA SER A 129 38.72 20.85 -9.85
C SER A 129 37.70 21.82 -9.24
N ASN A 130 37.17 22.75 -10.03
CA ASN A 130 36.14 23.70 -9.61
C ASN A 130 34.71 23.12 -9.60
N HIS A 131 34.51 21.89 -10.07
CA HIS A 131 33.18 21.25 -10.11
C HIS A 131 33.06 20.11 -9.10
N HIS A 132 32.12 20.26 -8.17
CA HIS A 132 31.94 19.33 -7.05
C HIS A 132 31.03 18.12 -7.35
N ASP A 133 30.32 18.08 -8.49
CA ASP A 133 29.37 17.00 -8.83
C ASP A 133 29.78 16.19 -10.07
N PRO A 134 30.25 14.93 -9.90
CA PRO A 134 30.62 14.05 -11.00
C PRO A 134 29.49 13.58 -11.92
N TRP A 135 28.21 13.70 -11.54
CA TRP A 135 27.10 13.21 -12.39
C TRP A 135 26.59 14.23 -13.40
N LYS A 136 27.02 15.49 -13.27
CA LYS A 136 26.62 16.55 -14.19
C LYS A 136 27.45 16.57 -15.48
N TRP A 137 28.53 15.78 -15.53
CA TRP A 137 29.56 15.73 -16.58
C TRP A 137 29.74 14.31 -17.11
#